data_AF-A0A415PQV4-F1
#
_entry.id   AF-A0A415PQV4-F1
#
_cell.length_a   1.000
_cell.length_b   1.000
_cell.length_c   1.000
_cell.angle_alpha   90.00
_cell.angle_beta   90.00
_cell.angle_gamma   90.00
#
_symmetry.space_group_name_H-M   'P 1'
#
loop_
_entity.id
_entity.type
_entity.pdbx_description
1 polymer ?
#
loop_
_entity_poly.entity_id
_entity_poly.type
_entity_poly.pdbx_seq_one_letter_code
_entity_poly.pdbx_strand_id
1 'polypeptide(L)'
;MDYLVIYENIQQSEIHNKDIIKRMDNGEIKKLLSVVDLRKAIPVAKGCYHKIDIRTHKDRDLLAKEYEFCKRKKDTIFNKTKSIISQQKRTNNIKFAYCNYSLLEEKMNEWNDSH
;
A
#
# COMPACT_ATOMS: atom_id res chain seq x y z
N MET A 1 -6.09 8.07 -8.97
CA MET A 1 -5.84 6.62 -8.77
C MET A 1 -5.09 6.52 -7.48
N ASP A 2 -5.77 6.00 -6.46
CA ASP A 2 -5.42 6.22 -5.05
C ASP A 2 -5.03 4.90 -4.38
N TYR A 3 -4.94 3.84 -5.18
CA TYR A 3 -4.41 2.54 -4.81
C TYR A 3 -3.58 1.98 -5.97
N LEU A 4 -2.68 1.05 -5.67
CA LEU A 4 -1.94 0.27 -6.65
C LEU A 4 -2.21 -1.21 -6.43
N VAL A 5 -2.56 -1.91 -7.49
CA VAL A 5 -2.78 -3.36 -7.45
C VAL A 5 -1.45 -4.06 -7.70
N ILE A 6 -1.05 -4.93 -6.78
CA ILE A 6 0.09 -5.83 -6.94
C ILE A 6 -0.46 -7.14 -7.50
N TYR A 7 0.04 -7.52 -8.67
CA TYR A 7 -0.36 -8.73 -9.36
C TYR A 7 0.84 -9.40 -10.01
N GLU A 8 0.67 -10.67 -10.34
CA GLU A 8 1.59 -11.42 -11.19
C GLU A 8 0.85 -12.03 -12.38
N ASN A 9 1.58 -12.25 -13.47
CA ASN A 9 1.05 -12.99 -14.62
C ASN A 9 1.29 -14.48 -14.38
N ILE A 10 0.27 -15.30 -14.57
CA ILE A 10 0.32 -16.75 -14.36
C ILE A 10 -0.23 -17.50 -15.58
N GLN A 11 0.08 -18.79 -15.67
CA GLN A 11 -0.51 -19.72 -16.62
C GLN A 11 -1.79 -20.36 -16.07
N GLN A 12 -2.59 -20.96 -16.95
CA GLN A 12 -3.83 -21.65 -16.57
C GLN A 12 -3.59 -22.80 -15.57
N SER A 13 -2.44 -23.48 -15.68
CA SER A 13 -2.03 -24.57 -14.78
C SER A 13 -1.65 -24.12 -13.37
N GLU A 14 -1.42 -22.82 -13.17
CA GLU A 14 -0.97 -22.24 -11.89
C GLU A 14 -2.13 -21.65 -11.07
N ILE A 15 -3.38 -21.79 -11.54
CA ILE A 15 -4.57 -21.27 -10.86
C ILE A 15 -4.97 -22.21 -9.71
N HIS A 16 -5.06 -21.66 -8.50
CA HIS A 16 -5.53 -22.38 -7.32
C HIS A 16 -6.93 -21.91 -6.90
N ASN A 17 -7.66 -22.76 -6.15
CA ASN A 17 -9.07 -22.55 -5.80
C ASN A 17 -9.37 -21.24 -5.05
N LYS A 18 -8.37 -20.61 -4.42
CA LYS A 18 -8.53 -19.36 -3.65
C LYS A 18 -7.93 -18.14 -4.35
N ASP A 19 -7.41 -18.31 -5.56
CA ASP A 19 -6.79 -17.22 -6.29
C ASP A 19 -7.84 -16.24 -6.81
N ILE A 20 -7.59 -14.94 -6.61
CA ILE A 20 -8.37 -13.88 -7.23
C ILE A 20 -7.67 -13.55 -8.56
N ILE A 21 -8.30 -13.88 -9.68
CA ILE A 21 -7.71 -13.72 -11.01
C ILE A 21 -8.52 -12.80 -11.91
N LYS A 22 -7.85 -12.16 -12.86
CA LYS A 22 -8.46 -11.47 -14.00
C LYS A 22 -7.87 -12.01 -15.29
N ARG A 23 -8.74 -12.52 -16.17
CA ARG A 23 -8.39 -12.88 -17.55
C ARG A 23 -8.44 -11.63 -18.42
N MET A 24 -7.41 -11.44 -19.23
CA MET A 24 -7.28 -10.32 -20.16
C MET A 24 -7.64 -10.80 -21.58
N ASP A 25 -8.05 -9.88 -22.45
CA ASP A 25 -8.48 -10.21 -23.82
C ASP A 25 -7.34 -10.80 -24.68
N ASN A 26 -6.08 -10.52 -24.32
CA ASN A 26 -4.89 -11.09 -24.96
C ASN A 26 -4.51 -12.49 -24.42
N GLY A 27 -5.34 -13.10 -23.57
CA GLY A 27 -5.09 -14.41 -22.97
C GLY A 27 -4.21 -14.39 -21.71
N GLU A 28 -3.65 -13.25 -21.31
CA GLU A 28 -2.92 -13.14 -20.05
C GLU A 28 -3.84 -13.35 -18.84
N ILE A 29 -3.34 -14.04 -17.81
CA ILE A 29 -4.04 -14.24 -16.55
C ILE A 29 -3.29 -13.49 -15.47
N LYS A 30 -3.93 -12.51 -14.86
CA LYS A 30 -3.37 -11.71 -13.76
C LYS A 30 -3.91 -12.21 -12.43
N LYS A 31 -3.04 -12.75 -11.60
CA LYS A 31 -3.35 -13.13 -10.22
C LYS A 31 -3.10 -11.94 -9.30
N LEU A 32 -4.14 -11.54 -8.56
CA LEU A 32 -4.03 -10.53 -7.53
C LEU A 32 -3.20 -11.07 -6.36
N LEU A 33 -2.18 -10.31 -5.96
CA LEU A 33 -1.37 -10.62 -4.79
C LEU A 33 -1.76 -9.73 -3.62
N SER A 34 -1.89 -8.42 -3.85
CA SER A 34 -2.07 -7.43 -2.79
C SER A 34 -2.48 -6.07 -3.36
N VAL A 35 -2.74 -5.10 -2.47
CA VAL A 35 -3.08 -3.71 -2.82
C VAL A 35 -2.35 -2.75 -1.91
N VAL A 36 -1.68 -1.75 -2.48
CA VAL A 36 -1.17 -0.60 -1.74
C VAL A 36 -2.22 0.50 -1.78
N ASP A 37 -2.94 0.71 -0.68
CA ASP A 37 -3.97 1.74 -0.58
C ASP A 37 -3.38 3.06 -0.05
N LEU A 38 -3.17 4.03 -0.94
CA LEU A 38 -2.55 5.32 -0.60
C LEU A 38 -3.48 6.21 0.22
N ARG A 39 -4.79 5.94 0.22
CA ARG A 39 -5.80 6.67 1.00
C ARG A 39 -5.73 6.35 2.50
N LYS A 40 -5.03 5.26 2.83
CA LYS A 40 -4.87 4.71 4.17
C LYS A 40 -3.49 4.96 4.75
N ALA A 41 -2.68 5.80 4.10
CA ALA A 41 -1.41 6.23 4.67
C ALA A 41 -1.62 6.87 6.04
N ILE A 42 -0.79 6.50 7.02
CA ILE A 42 -0.84 7.05 8.37
C ILE A 42 0.53 7.63 8.73
N PRO A 43 0.58 8.75 9.48
CA PRO A 43 1.79 9.16 10.14
C PRO A 43 2.10 8.17 11.28
N VAL A 44 3.37 7.89 11.52
CA VAL A 44 3.81 6.90 12.53
C VAL A 44 4.83 7.55 13.45
N ALA A 45 4.57 7.49 14.75
CA ALA A 45 5.43 8.03 15.80
C ALA A 45 6.81 7.34 15.83
N LYS A 46 7.82 8.04 16.35
CA LYS A 46 9.17 7.50 16.46
C LYS A 46 9.16 6.32 17.44
N GLY A 47 9.80 5.21 17.07
CA GLY A 47 9.82 3.99 17.89
C GLY A 47 8.59 3.10 17.75
N CYS A 48 7.49 3.58 17.15
CA CYS A 48 6.27 2.81 16.90
C CYS A 48 6.31 2.03 15.57
N TYR A 49 7.49 1.82 15.00
CA TYR A 49 7.71 1.00 13.81
C TYR A 49 8.99 0.19 13.96
N HIS A 50 9.01 -0.99 13.35
CA HIS A 50 10.21 -1.80 13.24
C HIS A 50 10.39 -2.26 11.80
N LYS A 51 11.63 -2.55 11.43
CA LYS A 51 11.94 -3.17 10.13
C LYS A 51 11.58 -4.64 10.20
N ILE A 52 11.17 -5.20 9.06
CA ILE A 52 10.96 -6.63 8.88
C ILE A 52 12.12 -7.15 8.04
N ASP A 53 12.76 -8.24 8.48
CA ASP A 53 13.69 -8.98 7.63
C ASP A 53 12.90 -9.98 6.77
N ILE A 54 12.72 -9.64 5.50
CA ILE A 54 11.97 -10.47 4.55
C ILE A 54 12.61 -11.85 4.39
N ARG A 55 13.94 -11.97 4.51
CA ARG A 55 14.66 -13.23 4.24
C ARG A 55 14.30 -14.35 5.20
N THR A 56 13.93 -13.99 6.43
CA THR A 56 13.60 -14.93 7.51
C THR A 56 12.10 -14.99 7.80
N HIS A 57 11.27 -14.25 7.06
CA HIS A 57 9.83 -14.22 7.30
C HIS A 57 9.12 -15.45 6.72
N LYS A 58 8.07 -15.96 7.39
CA LYS A 58 7.30 -17.12 6.91
C LYS A 58 6.68 -16.89 5.52
N ASP A 59 6.26 -15.66 5.26
CA ASP A 59 5.63 -15.21 3.99
C ASP A 59 6.65 -14.54 3.05
N ARG A 60 7.94 -14.91 3.14
CA ARG A 60 9.04 -14.23 2.41
C ARG A 60 8.80 -14.11 0.91
N ASP A 61 8.20 -15.11 0.27
CA ASP A 61 8.04 -15.14 -1.18
C ASP A 61 7.01 -14.11 -1.64
N LEU A 62 5.91 -13.94 -0.89
CA LEU A 62 4.92 -12.90 -1.15
C LEU A 62 5.51 -11.51 -0.84
N LEU A 63 6.12 -11.34 0.33
CA LEU A 63 6.73 -10.06 0.74
C LEU A 63 7.83 -9.60 -0.22
N ALA A 64 8.62 -10.52 -0.78
CA ALA A 64 9.63 -10.20 -1.78
C ALA A 64 9.01 -9.67 -3.07
N LYS A 65 7.92 -10.29 -3.57
CA LYS A 65 7.18 -9.81 -4.75
C LYS A 65 6.57 -8.44 -4.51
N GLU A 66 5.96 -8.22 -3.35
CA GLU A 66 5.38 -6.93 -2.95
C GLU A 66 6.45 -5.84 -2.81
N TYR A 67 7.56 -6.16 -2.17
CA TYR A 67 8.70 -5.25 -2.00
C TYR A 67 9.26 -4.82 -3.36
N GLU A 68 9.52 -5.76 -4.27
CA GLU A 68 10.06 -5.46 -5.60
C GLU A 68 9.08 -4.63 -6.44
N PHE A 69 7.77 -4.87 -6.31
CA PHE A 69 6.76 -3.99 -6.91
C PHE A 69 6.84 -2.56 -6.35
N CYS A 70 6.83 -2.41 -5.02
CA CYS A 70 6.87 -1.13 -4.34
C CYS A 70 8.16 -0.36 -4.66
N LYS A 71 9.30 -1.05 -4.72
CA LYS A 71 10.60 -0.49 -5.10
C LYS A 71 10.58 0.10 -6.50
N ARG A 72 10.03 -0.61 -7.49
CA ARG A 72 9.88 -0.10 -8.87
C ARG A 72 8.90 1.08 -8.99
N LYS A 73 7.93 1.18 -8.08
CA LYS A 73 6.90 2.24 -8.07
C LYS A 73 7.12 3.30 -6.99
N LYS A 74 8.28 3.32 -6.33
CA LYS A 74 8.58 4.16 -5.16
C LYS A 74 8.20 5.61 -5.36
N ASP A 75 8.65 6.24 -6.45
CA ASP A 75 8.40 7.66 -6.70
C ASP A 75 6.91 7.93 -7.00
N THR A 76 6.24 7.00 -7.68
CA THR A 76 4.81 7.09 -7.93
C THR A 76 4.03 7.01 -6.62
N ILE A 77 4.37 6.07 -5.74
CA ILE A 77 3.75 5.90 -4.41
C ILE A 77 3.95 7.18 -3.59
N PHE A 78 5.19 7.66 -3.50
CA PHE A 78 5.54 8.85 -2.73
C PHE A 78 4.82 10.11 -3.23
N ASN A 79 4.96 10.44 -4.52
CA ASN A 79 4.41 11.67 -5.07
C ASN A 79 2.89 11.69 -5.03
N LYS A 80 2.22 10.56 -5.30
CA LYS A 80 0.75 10.47 -5.22
C LYS A 80 0.25 10.58 -3.80
N THR A 81 0.87 9.89 -2.85
CA THR A 81 0.49 9.97 -1.43
C THR A 81 0.64 11.39 -0.92
N LYS A 82 1.76 12.06 -1.24
CA LYS A 82 1.98 13.47 -0.90
C LYS A 82 0.89 14.36 -1.51
N SER A 83 0.57 14.19 -2.79
CA SER A 83 -0.49 14.96 -3.44
C SER A 83 -1.87 14.75 -2.79
N ILE A 84 -2.20 13.52 -2.40
CA ILE A 84 -3.47 13.20 -1.72
C ILE A 84 -3.55 13.92 -0.37
N ILE A 85 -2.49 13.81 0.44
CA ILE A 85 -2.43 14.43 1.77
C ILE A 85 -2.50 15.96 1.65
N SER A 86 -1.66 16.55 0.79
CA SER A 86 -1.64 18.01 0.58
C SER A 86 -2.97 18.55 0.06
N GLN A 87 -3.65 17.82 -0.84
CA GLN A 87 -4.96 18.22 -1.32
C GLN A 87 -5.98 18.22 -0.18
N GLN A 88 -6.05 17.15 0.62
CA GLN A 88 -6.99 17.06 1.75
C GLN A 88 -6.78 18.21 2.74
N LYS A 89 -5.52 18.49 3.12
CA LYS A 89 -5.19 19.59 4.05
C LYS A 89 -5.54 20.97 3.49
N ARG A 90 -5.36 21.18 2.18
CA ARG A 90 -5.69 22.45 1.54
C ARG A 90 -7.20 22.68 1.46
N THR A 91 -7.97 21.63 1.18
CA THR A 91 -9.42 21.75 0.96
C THR A 91 -10.27 21.48 2.20
N ASN A 92 -9.68 20.96 3.28
CA ASN A 92 -10.38 20.46 4.47
C ASN A 92 -11.53 19.48 4.15
N ASN A 93 -11.44 18.77 3.03
CA ASN A 93 -12.46 17.83 2.57
C ASN A 93 -11.91 16.41 2.66
N ILE A 94 -12.50 15.63 3.57
CA ILE A 94 -12.17 14.22 3.75
C ILE A 94 -13.11 13.40 2.87
N LYS A 95 -12.57 12.89 1.77
CA LYS A 95 -13.31 12.03 0.85
C LYS A 95 -13.67 10.71 1.53
N PHE A 96 -14.75 10.08 1.07
CA PHE A 96 -15.18 8.77 1.55
C PHE A 96 -14.03 7.75 1.57
N ALA A 97 -13.89 7.04 2.70
CA ALA A 97 -12.87 6.05 2.97
C ALA A 97 -11.40 6.54 2.98
N TYR A 98 -11.14 7.85 3.02
CA TYR A 98 -9.80 8.38 3.27
C TYR A 98 -9.56 8.55 4.77
N CYS A 99 -8.31 8.40 5.21
CA CYS A 99 -7.94 8.83 6.56
C CYS A 99 -8.03 10.35 6.69
N ASN A 100 -8.34 10.84 7.89
CA ASN A 100 -8.22 12.25 8.25
C ASN A 100 -6.76 12.53 8.62
N TYR A 101 -5.97 13.06 7.68
CA TYR A 101 -4.53 13.20 7.87
C TYR A 101 -4.17 14.28 8.90
N SER A 102 -4.90 15.39 8.94
CA SER A 102 -4.65 16.45 9.94
C SER A 102 -4.87 15.93 11.36
N LEU A 103 -5.96 15.20 11.59
CA LEU A 103 -6.24 14.59 12.89
C LEU A 103 -5.21 13.52 13.27
N LEU A 104 -4.81 12.67 12.33
CA LEU A 104 -3.80 11.64 12.62
C LEU A 104 -2.44 12.24 12.96
N GLU A 105 -2.04 13.34 12.29
CA GLU A 105 -0.78 14.03 12.59
C GLU A 105 -0.83 14.72 13.95
N GLU A 106 -1.96 15.37 14.30
CA GLU A 106 -2.19 15.92 15.63
C GLU A 106 -2.01 14.85 16.70
N LYS A 107 -2.68 13.69 16.55
CA LYS A 107 -2.61 12.59 17.51
C LYS A 107 -1.24 11.92 17.55
N MET A 108 -0.53 11.84 16.43
CA MET A 108 0.87 11.37 16.43
C MET A 108 1.78 12.34 17.18
N ASN A 109 1.58 13.66 17.04
CA ASN A 109 2.40 14.66 17.75
C ASN A 109 2.14 14.61 19.26
N GLU A 110 0.87 14.54 19.69
CA GLU A 110 0.52 14.35 21.12
C GLU A 110 1.17 13.09 21.71
N TRP A 111 1.24 12.00 20.92
CA TRP A 111 1.95 10.79 21.33
C TRP A 111 3.45 11.02 21.50
N ASN A 112 4.11 11.66 20.53
CA ASN A 112 5.54 11.95 20.59
C ASN A 112 5.92 12.91 21.72
N ASP A 113 5.01 13.82 22.12
CA ASP A 113 5.25 14.76 23.21
C ASP A 113 5.08 14.11 24.60
N SER A 114 4.42 12.96 24.66
CA SER A 114 4.10 12.23 25.91
C SER A 114 4.98 11.01 26.17
N HIS A 115 5.81 10.57 25.21
CA HIS A 115 6.63 9.35 25.27
C HIS A 115 7.99 9.56 24.61
#